data_AF-A0A6P0VVR5-F1
#
_entry.id   AF-A0A6P0VVR5-F1
#
_cell.length_a   1.000
_cell.length_b   1.000
_cell.length_c   1.000
_cell.angle_alpha   90.00
_cell.angle_beta   90.00
_cell.angle_gamma   90.00
#
_symmetry.space_group_name_H-M   'P 1'
#
loop_
_entity.id
_entity.type
_entity.pdbx_description
1 polymer ?
#
loop_
_entity_poly.entity_id
_entity_poly.type
_entity_poly.pdbx_seq_one_letter_code
_entity_poly.pdbx_strand_id
1 'polypeptide(L)'
;MISSQLTATLKRYEAAIEILKQSQSDLLAEEVLSILNARDALQVALQEEKFLPTSQLNRVLELDSLLRQQAAVIFQVITVEELTKWRESIHPVPEAWWWRLETCLPPHPLDRLDPLWKLLTLASWAFNLSLLADLAKRFFSGGIGFIGAAAVTLPGLIALFQVS
;
A
#
# COMPACT_ATOMS: atom_id res chain seq x y z
N MET A 1 -2.26 27.01 -32.26
CA MET A 1 -2.38 27.99 -31.16
C MET A 1 -2.70 27.17 -29.92
N ILE A 2 -1.90 27.29 -28.86
CA ILE A 2 -2.20 26.64 -27.58
C ILE A 2 -3.44 27.30 -26.99
N SER A 3 -4.40 26.53 -26.48
CA SER A 3 -5.56 27.10 -25.79
C SER A 3 -5.15 27.92 -24.56
N SER A 4 -5.88 29.01 -24.30
CA SER A 4 -5.73 29.81 -23.08
C SER A 4 -5.98 28.97 -21.82
N GLN A 5 -6.85 27.96 -21.93
CA GLN A 5 -7.20 27.01 -20.89
C GLN A 5 -6.02 26.09 -20.51
N LEU A 6 -5.27 25.56 -21.48
CA LEU A 6 -4.07 24.77 -21.19
C LEU A 6 -3.01 25.59 -20.45
N THR A 7 -2.79 26.84 -20.89
CA THR A 7 -1.80 27.72 -20.25
C THR A 7 -2.22 28.07 -18.81
N ALA A 8 -3.50 28.31 -18.56
CA ALA A 8 -4.02 28.63 -17.24
C ALA A 8 -3.96 27.42 -16.28
N THR A 9 -4.36 26.24 -16.74
CA THR A 9 -4.31 25.00 -15.94
C THR A 9 -2.89 24.58 -15.64
N LEU A 10 -1.95 24.75 -16.60
CA LEU A 10 -0.54 24.49 -16.35
C LEU A 10 0.04 25.43 -15.29
N LYS A 11 -0.22 26.74 -15.37
CA LYS A 11 0.21 27.69 -14.33
C LYS A 11 -0.35 27.36 -12.95
N ARG A 12 -1.61 26.91 -12.90
CA ARG A 12 -2.23 26.47 -11.64
C ARG A 12 -1.53 25.24 -11.08
N TYR A 13 -1.18 24.28 -11.94
CA TYR A 13 -0.43 23.10 -11.53
C TYR A 13 0.99 23.45 -11.07
N GLU A 14 1.68 24.35 -11.77
CA GLU A 14 2.99 24.87 -11.34
C GLU A 14 2.92 25.52 -9.96
N ALA A 15 1.94 26.39 -9.71
CA ALA A 15 1.75 27.02 -8.41
C ALA A 15 1.49 25.97 -7.31
N ALA A 16 0.68 24.95 -7.59
CA ALA A 16 0.38 23.88 -6.64
C ALA A 16 1.63 23.05 -6.29
N ILE A 17 2.49 22.75 -7.28
CA ILE A 17 3.76 22.06 -7.06
C ILE A 17 4.77 22.93 -6.29
N GLU A 18 4.79 24.24 -6.51
CA GLU A 18 5.64 25.15 -5.73
C GLU A 18 5.18 25.25 -4.27
N ILE A 19 3.87 25.26 -3.99
CA ILE A 19 3.35 25.17 -2.62
C ILE A 19 3.80 23.86 -1.98
N LEU A 20 3.67 22.73 -2.69
CA LEU A 20 4.11 21.43 -2.18
C LEU A 20 5.61 21.42 -1.80
N LYS A 21 6.45 22.09 -2.60
CA LYS A 21 7.89 22.21 -2.34
C LYS A 21 8.20 23.10 -1.13
N GLN A 22 7.44 24.17 -0.92
CA GLN A 22 7.67 25.13 0.16
C GLN A 22 7.10 24.66 1.50
N SER A 23 5.95 23.99 1.47
CA SER A 23 5.17 23.59 2.66
C SER A 23 5.53 22.19 3.19
N GLN A 24 6.74 21.68 2.94
CA GLN A 24 7.14 20.30 3.27
C GLN A 24 6.82 19.82 4.70
N SER A 25 6.58 20.72 5.66
CA SER A 25 6.26 20.38 7.06
C SER A 25 4.86 20.81 7.54
N ASP A 26 4.16 21.69 6.83
CA ASP A 26 2.88 22.29 7.25
C ASP A 26 1.72 22.01 6.26
N LEU A 27 1.94 21.09 5.32
CA LEU A 27 0.98 20.81 4.27
C LEU A 27 -0.30 20.20 4.83
N LEU A 28 -1.46 20.71 4.40
CA LEU A 28 -2.78 20.25 4.83
C LEU A 28 -3.39 19.27 3.83
N ALA A 29 -4.29 18.40 4.29
CA ALA A 29 -4.99 17.44 3.42
C ALA A 29 -5.79 18.14 2.29
N GLU A 30 -6.36 19.31 2.55
CA GLU A 30 -7.05 20.12 1.54
C GLU A 30 -6.10 20.62 0.44
N GLU A 31 -4.85 20.93 0.79
CA GLU A 31 -3.82 21.34 -0.17
C GLU A 31 -3.38 20.17 -1.04
N VAL A 32 -3.25 18.97 -0.47
CA VAL A 32 -3.03 17.73 -1.25
C VAL A 32 -4.14 17.56 -2.28
N LEU A 33 -5.40 17.66 -1.86
CA LEU A 33 -6.53 17.50 -2.75
C LEU A 33 -6.54 18.59 -3.85
N SER A 34 -6.16 19.82 -3.51
CA SER A 34 -6.01 20.93 -4.47
C SER A 34 -4.94 20.64 -5.52
N ILE A 35 -3.80 20.03 -5.13
CA ILE A 35 -2.73 19.61 -6.05
C ILE A 35 -3.25 18.53 -7.02
N LEU A 36 -3.94 17.51 -6.51
CA LEU A 36 -4.51 16.43 -7.33
C LEU A 36 -5.56 16.98 -8.32
N ASN A 37 -6.45 17.85 -7.85
CA ASN A 37 -7.45 18.52 -8.68
C ASN A 37 -6.82 19.43 -9.74
N ALA A 38 -5.71 20.11 -9.41
CA ALA A 38 -4.97 20.92 -10.39
C ALA A 38 -4.39 20.04 -11.50
N ARG A 39 -3.91 18.83 -11.17
CA ARG A 39 -3.42 17.87 -12.17
C ARG A 39 -4.53 17.27 -13.02
N ASP A 40 -5.70 17.01 -12.43
CA ASP A 40 -6.90 16.58 -13.16
C ASP A 40 -7.34 17.65 -14.17
N ALA A 41 -7.43 18.92 -13.75
CA ALA A 41 -7.78 20.02 -14.64
C ALA A 41 -6.80 20.18 -15.79
N LEU A 42 -5.50 20.01 -15.53
CA LEU A 42 -4.48 19.98 -16.57
C LEU A 42 -4.67 18.79 -17.51
N GLN A 43 -5.01 17.60 -17.01
CA GLN A 43 -5.26 16.43 -17.85
C GLN A 43 -6.41 16.67 -18.84
N VAL A 44 -7.52 17.26 -18.37
CA VAL A 44 -8.65 17.60 -19.24
C VAL A 44 -8.21 18.57 -20.33
N ALA A 45 -7.49 19.63 -19.97
CA ALA A 45 -6.98 20.59 -20.95
C ALA A 45 -5.97 19.97 -21.94
N LEU A 46 -5.16 19.00 -21.50
CA LEU A 46 -4.24 18.25 -22.37
C LEU A 46 -4.98 17.37 -23.38
N GLN A 47 -6.12 16.79 -23.00
CA GLN A 47 -6.93 15.95 -23.88
C GLN A 47 -7.70 16.75 -24.93
N GLU A 48 -8.08 17.99 -24.61
CA GLU A 48 -8.77 18.91 -25.53
C GLU A 48 -7.83 19.52 -26.59
N GLU A 49 -6.51 19.57 -26.29
CA GLU A 49 -5.53 20.19 -27.16
C GLU A 49 -5.12 19.28 -28.32
N LYS A 50 -5.37 19.71 -29.56
CA LYS A 50 -5.01 18.95 -30.77
C LYS A 50 -3.50 18.92 -31.06
N PHE A 51 -2.76 19.93 -30.61
CA PHE A 51 -1.33 20.05 -30.85
C PHE A 51 -0.64 20.62 -29.62
N LEU A 52 0.28 19.84 -29.06
CA LEU A 52 1.02 20.22 -27.87
C LEU A 52 2.50 20.49 -28.22
N PRO A 53 3.00 21.71 -28.04
CA PRO A 53 4.42 21.98 -28.25
C PRO A 53 5.31 21.19 -27.30
N THR A 54 6.46 20.73 -27.78
CA THR A 54 7.42 19.92 -27.01
C THR A 54 7.86 20.61 -25.72
N SER A 55 7.99 21.94 -25.72
CA SER A 55 8.34 22.71 -24.52
C SER A 55 7.29 22.57 -23.40
N GLN A 56 6.01 22.58 -23.75
CA GLN A 56 4.92 22.38 -22.79
C GLN A 56 4.86 20.93 -22.32
N LEU A 57 5.08 19.96 -23.22
CA LEU A 57 5.13 18.55 -22.84
C LEU A 57 6.25 18.29 -21.83
N ASN A 58 7.45 18.78 -22.12
CA ASN A 58 8.60 18.67 -21.22
C ASN A 58 8.29 19.28 -19.86
N ARG A 59 7.61 20.44 -19.84
CA ARG A 59 7.24 21.09 -18.60
C ARG A 59 6.27 20.26 -17.76
N VAL A 60 5.27 19.64 -18.39
CA VAL A 60 4.35 18.72 -17.69
C VAL A 60 5.12 17.52 -17.14
N LEU A 61 6.03 16.93 -17.91
CA LEU A 61 6.85 15.79 -17.47
C LEU A 61 7.75 16.14 -16.27
N GLU A 62 8.35 17.34 -16.27
CA GLU A 62 9.13 17.83 -15.13
C GLU A 62 8.27 17.94 -13.87
N LEU A 63 7.09 18.58 -13.96
CA LEU A 63 6.17 18.74 -12.83
C LEU A 63 5.64 17.39 -12.32
N ASP A 64 5.30 16.49 -13.24
CA ASP A 64 4.87 15.12 -12.92
C ASP A 64 5.98 14.35 -12.18
N SER A 65 7.25 14.54 -12.57
CA SER A 65 8.40 13.94 -11.89
C SER A 65 8.55 14.49 -10.46
N LEU A 66 8.35 15.79 -10.26
CA LEU A 66 8.39 16.44 -8.95
C LEU A 66 7.25 15.97 -8.04
N LEU A 67 6.05 15.78 -8.59
CA LEU A 67 4.93 15.23 -7.84
C LEU A 67 5.23 13.81 -7.33
N ARG A 68 5.82 12.96 -8.19
CA ARG A 68 6.22 11.59 -7.80
C ARG A 68 7.28 11.59 -6.71
N GLN A 69 8.29 12.45 -6.82
CA GLN A 69 9.35 12.55 -5.81
C GLN A 69 8.80 13.00 -4.45
N GLN A 70 7.73 13.80 -4.45
CA GLN A 70 7.09 14.31 -3.23
C GLN A 70 5.95 13.43 -2.73
N ALA A 71 5.74 12.24 -3.32
CA ALA A 71 4.73 11.29 -2.84
C ALA A 71 4.93 10.96 -1.35
N ALA A 72 6.17 10.77 -0.90
CA ALA A 72 6.46 10.51 0.51
C ALA A 72 6.01 11.64 1.44
N VAL A 73 6.15 12.90 1.03
CA VAL A 73 5.69 14.07 1.81
C VAL A 73 4.17 14.13 1.86
N ILE A 74 3.51 13.85 0.72
CA ILE A 74 2.04 13.78 0.66
C ILE A 74 1.51 12.72 1.64
N PHE A 75 2.13 11.54 1.69
CA PHE A 75 1.72 10.46 2.59
C PHE A 75 2.15 10.65 4.07
N GLN A 76 2.85 11.73 4.41
CA GLN A 76 2.99 12.15 5.82
C GLN A 76 1.74 12.88 6.31
N VAL A 77 0.97 13.48 5.40
CA VAL A 77 -0.23 14.27 5.70
C VAL A 77 -1.50 13.45 5.55
N ILE A 78 -1.56 12.61 4.52
CA ILE A 78 -2.72 11.76 4.22
C ILE A 78 -2.34 10.29 4.26
N THR A 79 -3.31 9.45 4.62
CA THR A 79 -3.16 8.00 4.59
C THR A 79 -3.51 7.41 3.21
N VAL A 80 -3.02 6.21 2.92
CA VAL A 80 -3.42 5.44 1.71
C VAL A 80 -4.92 5.16 1.71
N GLU A 81 -5.52 4.98 2.88
CA GLU A 81 -6.96 4.77 3.05
C GLU A 81 -7.77 6.02 2.69
N GLU A 82 -7.32 7.21 3.10
CA GLU A 82 -7.96 8.48 2.71
C GLU A 82 -7.88 8.71 1.20
N LEU A 83 -6.72 8.49 0.59
CA LEU A 83 -6.58 8.59 -0.86
C LEU A 83 -7.50 7.60 -1.59
N THR A 84 -7.69 6.40 -1.03
CA THR A 84 -8.62 5.40 -1.56
C THR A 84 -10.06 5.89 -1.48
N LYS A 85 -10.50 6.47 -0.34
CA LYS A 85 -11.85 7.05 -0.19
C LYS A 85 -12.11 8.19 -1.17
N TRP A 86 -11.11 9.05 -1.39
CA TRP A 86 -11.23 10.13 -2.37
C TRP A 86 -11.38 9.57 -3.79
N ARG A 87 -10.58 8.56 -4.14
CA ARG A 87 -10.66 7.86 -5.43
C ARG A 87 -12.02 7.19 -5.63
N GLU A 88 -12.58 6.57 -4.60
CA GLU A 88 -13.92 5.99 -4.63
C GLU A 88 -15.02 7.03 -4.82
N SER A 89 -14.82 8.26 -4.34
CA SER A 89 -15.80 9.34 -4.50
C SER A 89 -15.76 9.99 -5.88
N ILE A 90 -14.55 10.20 -6.42
CA ILE A 90 -14.33 10.91 -7.68
C ILE A 90 -14.36 9.96 -8.89
N HIS A 91 -14.13 8.66 -8.69
CA HIS A 91 -14.02 7.66 -9.74
C HIS A 91 -13.11 8.10 -10.92
N PRO A 92 -11.84 8.45 -10.66
CA PRO A 92 -10.94 8.93 -11.70
C PRO A 92 -10.67 7.86 -12.75
N VAL A 93 -10.36 8.31 -13.98
CA VAL A 93 -10.06 7.42 -15.11
C VAL A 93 -8.85 6.51 -14.80
N PRO A 94 -8.80 5.28 -15.34
CA PRO A 94 -7.74 4.32 -15.03
C PRO A 94 -6.31 4.81 -15.32
N GLU A 95 -6.15 5.75 -16.26
CA GLU A 95 -4.87 6.34 -16.67
C GLU A 95 -4.36 7.42 -15.71
N ALA A 96 -5.19 7.86 -14.75
CA ALA A 96 -4.88 8.94 -13.81
C ALA A 96 -3.94 8.47 -12.69
N TRP A 97 -2.68 8.21 -13.06
CA TRP A 97 -1.65 7.66 -12.18
C TRP A 97 -1.42 8.48 -10.90
N TRP A 98 -1.67 9.80 -10.93
CA TRP A 98 -1.53 10.68 -9.77
C TRP A 98 -2.57 10.42 -8.67
N TRP A 99 -3.64 9.68 -8.97
CA TRP A 99 -4.55 9.17 -7.94
C TRP A 99 -4.03 7.88 -7.30
N ARG A 100 -2.92 7.30 -7.79
CA ARG A 100 -2.29 6.06 -7.30
C ARG A 100 -0.85 6.29 -6.82
N LEU A 101 -0.61 7.41 -6.13
CA LEU A 101 0.72 7.80 -5.65
C LEU A 101 1.32 6.79 -4.66
N GLU A 102 0.52 5.92 -4.05
CA GLU A 102 1.01 4.86 -3.16
C GLU A 102 1.98 3.91 -3.87
N THR A 103 1.88 3.79 -5.20
CA THR A 103 2.81 3.00 -6.02
C THR A 103 4.19 3.64 -6.16
N CYS A 104 4.31 4.93 -5.87
CA CYS A 104 5.55 5.70 -5.93
C CYS A 104 6.26 5.78 -4.58
N LEU A 105 5.69 5.19 -3.52
CA LEU A 105 6.31 5.20 -2.19
C LEU A 105 7.55 4.31 -2.20
N PRO A 106 8.68 4.77 -1.61
CA PRO A 106 9.81 3.89 -1.39
C PRO A 106 9.37 2.69 -0.52
N PRO A 107 9.90 1.48 -0.79
CA PRO A 107 9.61 0.32 0.04
C PRO A 107 9.94 0.61 1.50
N HIS A 108 9.08 0.16 2.41
CA HIS A 108 9.22 0.47 3.82
C HIS A 108 10.56 -0.08 4.33
N PRO A 109 11.32 0.62 5.19
CA PRO A 109 12.62 0.14 5.65
C PRO A 109 12.54 -1.23 6.36
N LEU A 110 11.38 -1.58 6.95
CA LEU A 110 11.12 -2.90 7.53
C LEU A 110 10.93 -4.02 6.49
N ASP A 111 10.58 -3.72 5.24
CA ASP A 111 10.49 -4.71 4.16
C ASP A 111 11.88 -5.31 3.84
N ARG A 112 12.97 -4.65 4.26
CA ARG A 112 14.32 -5.25 4.20
C ARG A 112 14.50 -6.47 5.10
N LEU A 113 13.68 -6.61 6.14
CA LEU A 113 13.76 -7.73 7.10
C LEU A 113 12.88 -8.90 6.71
N ASP A 114 11.97 -8.75 5.73
CA ASP A 114 11.15 -9.82 5.18
C ASP A 114 11.90 -11.13 4.88
N PRO A 115 13.08 -11.12 4.22
CA PRO A 115 13.80 -12.37 3.95
C PRO A 115 14.30 -13.06 5.24
N LEU A 116 14.68 -12.29 6.26
CA LEU A 116 15.10 -12.83 7.56
C LEU A 116 13.92 -13.47 8.29
N TRP A 117 12.77 -12.79 8.30
CA TRP A 117 11.55 -13.32 8.90
C TRP A 117 11.09 -14.60 8.19
N LYS A 118 11.09 -14.63 6.86
CA LYS A 118 10.73 -15.84 6.07
C LYS A 118 11.63 -17.02 6.41
N LEU A 119 12.94 -16.81 6.57
CA LEU A 119 13.90 -17.86 6.92
C LEU A 119 13.69 -18.36 8.37
N LEU A 120 13.41 -17.45 9.30
CA LEU A 120 13.10 -17.80 10.69
C LEU A 120 11.79 -18.59 10.80
N THR A 121 10.75 -18.20 10.05
CA THR A 121 9.49 -18.93 10.00
C THR A 121 9.71 -20.33 9.43
N LEU A 122 10.45 -20.46 8.33
CA LEU A 122 10.78 -21.76 7.73
C LEU A 122 11.55 -22.67 8.71
N ALA A 123 12.52 -22.12 9.45
CA ALA A 123 13.25 -22.86 10.48
C ALA A 123 12.32 -23.29 11.64
N SER A 124 11.42 -22.41 12.08
CA SER A 124 10.42 -22.75 13.10
C SER A 124 9.48 -23.86 12.64
N TRP A 125 9.05 -23.84 11.38
CA TRP A 125 8.26 -24.92 10.78
C TRP A 125 9.02 -26.24 10.76
N ALA A 126 10.28 -26.24 10.31
CA ALA A 126 11.11 -27.43 10.28
C ALA A 126 11.32 -28.02 11.68
N PHE A 127 11.57 -27.16 12.68
CA PHE A 127 11.74 -27.56 14.07
C PHE A 127 10.45 -28.09 14.70
N ASN A 128 9.32 -27.43 14.44
CA ASN A 128 8.01 -27.89 14.89
C ASN A 128 7.67 -29.27 14.28
N LEU A 129 7.94 -29.44 12.98
CA LEU A 129 7.72 -30.70 12.29
C LEU A 129 8.64 -31.81 12.81
N SER A 130 9.89 -31.50 13.17
CA SER A 130 10.79 -32.50 13.79
C SER A 130 10.30 -32.89 15.18
N LEU A 131 9.82 -31.95 15.99
CA LEU A 131 9.26 -32.25 17.31
C LEU A 131 7.99 -33.09 17.21
N LEU A 132 7.10 -32.78 16.26
CA LEU A 132 5.91 -33.59 16.01
C LEU A 132 6.26 -35.00 15.53
N ALA A 133 7.26 -35.13 14.64
CA ALA A 133 7.73 -36.43 14.19
C ALA A 133 8.37 -37.24 15.33
N ASP A 134 9.14 -36.60 16.21
CA ASP A 134 9.76 -37.24 17.37
C ASP A 134 8.71 -37.64 18.43
N LEU A 135 7.72 -36.79 18.69
CA LEU A 135 6.58 -37.16 19.54
C LEU A 135 5.80 -38.34 18.93
N ALA A 136 5.43 -38.26 17.65
CA ALA A 136 4.71 -39.34 16.98
C ALA A 136 5.49 -40.66 17.07
N LYS A 137 6.78 -40.67 16.73
CA LYS A 137 7.64 -41.85 16.86
C LYS A 137 7.64 -42.40 18.28
N ARG A 138 7.79 -41.55 19.32
CA ARG A 138 7.76 -41.99 20.72
C ARG A 138 6.41 -42.59 21.13
N PHE A 139 5.31 -42.01 20.65
CA PHE A 139 3.96 -42.55 20.87
C PHE A 139 3.75 -43.91 20.17
N PHE A 140 4.28 -44.09 18.94
CA PHE A 140 4.14 -45.32 18.17
C PHE A 140 5.15 -46.42 18.55
N SER A 141 6.39 -46.07 18.90
CA SER A 141 7.44 -47.03 19.29
C SER A 141 7.35 -47.46 20.75
N GLY A 142 6.59 -46.74 21.59
CA GLY A 142 6.38 -47.05 23.00
C GLY A 142 5.38 -48.18 23.28
N GLY A 143 4.82 -48.83 22.26
CA GLY A 143 4.08 -50.11 22.35
C GLY A 143 2.74 -50.11 23.10
N ILE A 144 2.46 -49.13 23.96
CA ILE A 144 1.26 -49.07 24.83
C ILE A 144 0.55 -47.70 24.75
N GLY A 145 1.10 -46.73 23.99
CA GLY A 145 0.75 -45.32 24.06
C GLY A 145 -0.69 -44.95 23.70
N PHE A 146 -1.29 -45.53 22.65
CA PHE A 146 -2.66 -45.18 22.25
C PHE A 146 -3.74 -45.88 23.09
N ILE A 147 -3.51 -47.15 23.46
CA ILE A 147 -4.48 -47.94 24.24
C ILE A 147 -4.46 -47.50 25.71
N GLY A 148 -3.29 -47.20 26.27
CA GLY A 148 -3.14 -46.68 27.63
C GLY A 148 -3.63 -45.24 27.80
N ALA A 149 -3.36 -44.35 26.83
CA ALA A 149 -3.85 -42.97 26.88
C ALA A 149 -5.37 -42.89 26.69
N ALA A 150 -5.95 -43.70 25.79
CA ALA A 150 -7.41 -43.80 25.63
C ALA A 150 -8.10 -44.35 26.89
N ALA A 151 -7.47 -45.28 27.61
CA ALA A 151 -8.04 -45.81 28.86
C ALA A 151 -8.12 -44.76 29.99
N VAL A 152 -7.25 -43.74 29.97
CA VAL A 152 -7.17 -42.70 31.03
C VAL A 152 -7.93 -41.43 30.66
N THR A 153 -8.01 -41.05 29.38
CA THR A 153 -8.67 -39.80 28.96
C THR A 153 -10.16 -39.96 28.61
N LEU A 154 -10.60 -41.17 28.24
CA LEU A 154 -11.99 -41.43 27.86
C LEU A 154 -12.99 -41.18 29.01
N PRO A 155 -12.72 -41.55 30.29
CA PRO A 155 -13.62 -41.22 31.39
C PRO A 155 -13.77 -39.70 31.63
N GLY A 156 -12.70 -38.92 31.43
CA GLY A 156 -12.72 -37.47 31.63
C GLY A 156 -13.53 -36.71 30.58
N LEU A 157 -13.49 -37.16 29.32
CA LEU A 157 -14.30 -36.59 28.24
C LEU A 157 -15.79 -36.95 28.40
N ILE A 158 -16.11 -38.18 28.84
CA ILE A 158 -17.49 -38.59 29.10
C ILE A 158 -18.11 -37.78 30.25
N ALA A 159 -17.34 -37.47 31.30
CA ALA A 159 -17.80 -36.63 32.40
C ALA A 159 -18.20 -35.21 31.97
N LEU A 160 -17.55 -34.65 30.93
CA LEU A 160 -17.90 -33.34 30.38
C LEU A 160 -19.21 -33.34 29.58
N PHE A 161 -19.61 -34.49 29.03
CA PHE A 161 -20.91 -34.64 28.33
C PHE A 161 -22.05 -35.11 29.24
N GLN A 162 -21.76 -35.50 30.49
CA GLN A 162 -22.79 -35.78 31.51
C GLN A 162 -23.15 -34.56 32.35
N VAL A 163 -22.37 -33.48 32.25
CA VAL A 163 -22.68 -32.15 32.78
C VAL A 163 -23.15 -31.25 31.64
N SER A 164 -24.31 -31.58 31.06
CA SER A 164 -25.07 -30.70 30.17
C SER A 164 -26.56 -31.01 30.28
#